data_AF-A0A5C5WNJ4-F1
#
_entry.id   AF-A0A5C5WNJ4-F1
#
_cell.length_a   1.000
_cell.length_b   1.000
_cell.length_c   1.000
_cell.angle_alpha   90.00
_cell.angle_beta   90.00
_cell.angle_gamma   90.00
#
_symmetry.space_group_name_H-M   'P 1'
#
loop_
_entity.id
_entity.type
_entity.pdbx_description
1 polymer ?
#
loop_
_entity_poly.entity_id
_entity_poly.type
_entity_poly.pdbx_seq_one_letter_code
_entity_poly.pdbx_strand_id
1 'polypeptide(L)'
;MDIATATIEEWRELGFHYELDDDHHVWTLTGSRGGLGRFAKILRQFASDPRNDVPFEHDHYGPYGYLRIMNNPDERGFNSNGFFAPRSEFSKLADVIDSRLADSQTGSTIDLSGDFSPDSEYELRLIVAPDDFDPGLFDPWVQQEIREPRDAYKPPNGKS
;
A
#
# COMPACT_ATOMS: atom_id res chain seq x y z
N MET A 1 -3.46 23.47 5.37
CA MET A 1 -3.05 22.17 5.92
C MET A 1 -1.58 22.04 5.58
N ASP A 2 -0.73 21.76 6.57
CA ASP A 2 0.68 21.50 6.29
C ASP A 2 0.81 20.19 5.47
N ILE A 3 1.80 20.10 4.59
CA ILE A 3 1.97 18.99 3.64
C ILE A 3 2.09 17.67 4.40
N ALA A 4 2.83 17.66 5.52
CA ALA A 4 2.95 16.46 6.35
C ALA A 4 1.60 15.98 6.90
N THR A 5 0.72 16.91 7.28
CA THR A 5 -0.63 16.55 7.74
C THR A 5 -1.45 15.96 6.59
N ALA A 6 -1.35 16.53 5.37
CA ALA A 6 -2.08 16.01 4.21
C ALA A 6 -1.64 14.58 3.86
N THR A 7 -0.32 14.33 3.81
CA THR A 7 0.25 13.00 3.60
C THR A 7 -0.21 11.99 4.65
N ILE A 8 -0.24 12.38 5.92
CA ILE A 8 -0.76 11.52 7.01
C ILE A 8 -2.23 11.16 6.76
N GLU A 9 -3.08 12.12 6.40
CA GLU A 9 -4.49 11.86 6.15
C GLU A 9 -4.71 10.96 4.93
N GLU A 10 -3.94 11.11 3.85
CA GLU A 10 -4.01 10.22 2.69
C GLU A 10 -3.61 8.78 3.05
N TRP A 11 -2.57 8.60 3.87
CA TRP A 11 -2.22 7.28 4.41
C TRP A 11 -3.32 6.69 5.29
N ARG A 12 -3.95 7.50 6.14
CA ARG A 12 -5.07 7.07 7.00
C ARG A 12 -6.32 6.71 6.19
N GLU A 13 -6.58 7.42 5.10
CA GLU A 13 -7.67 7.13 4.18
C GLU A 13 -7.46 5.78 3.48
N LEU A 14 -6.23 5.55 2.99
CA LEU A 14 -5.79 4.28 2.42
C LEU A 14 -5.89 3.14 3.47
N GLY A 15 -5.49 3.42 4.70
CA GLY A 15 -5.62 2.56 5.89
C GLY A 15 -4.48 1.57 6.10
N PHE A 16 -3.49 1.54 5.22
CA PHE A 16 -2.26 0.76 5.38
C PHE A 16 -1.09 1.56 4.78
N HIS A 17 0.11 1.27 5.24
CA HIS A 17 1.34 1.77 4.65
C HIS A 17 1.86 0.73 3.64
N TYR A 18 2.48 1.17 2.55
CA TYR A 18 3.14 0.27 1.61
C TYR A 18 4.61 0.63 1.43
N GLU A 19 5.43 -0.39 1.19
CA GLU A 19 6.85 -0.26 0.87
C GLU A 19 7.20 -1.21 -0.27
N LEU A 20 8.11 -0.75 -1.14
CA LEU A 20 8.75 -1.57 -2.15
C LEU A 20 10.22 -1.75 -1.76
N ASP A 21 10.62 -2.98 -1.52
CA ASP A 21 12.02 -3.39 -1.43
C ASP A 21 12.43 -3.95 -2.80
N ASP A 22 12.98 -3.08 -3.64
CA ASP A 22 13.40 -3.42 -5.01
C ASP A 22 14.60 -4.37 -5.02
N ASP A 23 15.48 -4.29 -4.01
CA ASP A 23 16.66 -5.16 -3.91
C ASP A 23 16.27 -6.61 -3.60
N HIS A 24 15.22 -6.82 -2.81
CA HIS A 24 14.70 -8.14 -2.46
C HIS A 24 13.45 -8.54 -3.24
N HIS A 25 12.98 -7.69 -4.13
CA HIS A 25 11.77 -7.88 -4.94
C HIS A 25 10.51 -8.12 -4.08
N VAL A 26 10.23 -7.29 -3.08
CA VAL A 26 9.08 -7.47 -2.18
C VAL A 26 8.25 -6.20 -2.05
N TRP A 27 6.95 -6.31 -2.27
CA TRP A 27 5.96 -5.36 -1.79
C TRP A 27 5.50 -5.75 -0.39
N THR A 28 5.61 -4.82 0.56
CA THR A 28 5.13 -5.00 1.93
C THR A 28 3.99 -4.03 2.22
N LEU A 29 2.83 -4.56 2.61
CA LEU A 29 1.71 -3.77 3.11
C LEU A 29 1.58 -3.95 4.63
N THR A 30 1.72 -2.88 5.39
CA THR A 30 1.64 -2.88 6.85
C THR A 30 0.42 -2.13 7.32
N GLY A 31 -0.42 -2.77 8.12
CA GLY A 31 -1.61 -2.13 8.66
C GLY A 31 -2.33 -3.01 9.68
N SER A 32 -3.27 -2.41 10.43
CA SER A 32 -4.19 -3.21 11.23
C SER A 32 -5.00 -4.15 10.32
N ARG A 33 -5.64 -5.17 10.88
CA ARG A 33 -6.51 -6.06 10.07
C ARG A 33 -7.60 -5.28 9.33
N GLY A 34 -8.18 -4.28 10.00
CA GLY A 34 -9.17 -3.39 9.38
C GLY A 34 -8.59 -2.51 8.28
N GLY A 35 -7.36 -2.04 8.47
CA GLY A 35 -6.58 -1.28 7.49
C GLY A 35 -6.24 -2.09 6.24
N LEU A 36 -5.62 -3.26 6.41
CA LEU A 36 -5.33 -4.20 5.32
C LEU A 36 -6.60 -4.71 4.62
N GLY A 37 -7.71 -4.85 5.36
CA GLY A 37 -9.01 -5.15 4.76
C GLY A 37 -9.52 -4.04 3.81
N ARG A 38 -9.01 -2.81 3.90
CA ARG A 38 -9.29 -1.77 2.89
C ARG A 38 -8.59 -2.06 1.56
N PHE A 39 -7.41 -2.68 1.58
CA PHE A 39 -6.76 -3.12 0.35
C PHE A 39 -7.62 -4.14 -0.40
N ALA A 40 -8.20 -5.12 0.30
CA ALA A 40 -9.16 -6.06 -0.30
C ALA A 40 -10.39 -5.33 -0.89
N LYS A 41 -10.89 -4.27 -0.24
CA LYS A 41 -11.98 -3.45 -0.79
C LYS A 41 -11.56 -2.68 -2.04
N ILE A 42 -10.36 -2.11 -2.07
CA ILE A 42 -9.79 -1.43 -3.25
C ILE A 42 -9.73 -2.39 -4.44
N LEU A 43 -9.21 -3.60 -4.23
CA LEU A 43 -9.15 -4.64 -5.26
C LEU A 43 -10.54 -5.00 -5.81
N ARG A 44 -11.55 -5.12 -4.94
CA ARG A 44 -12.94 -5.37 -5.38
C ARG A 44 -13.54 -4.19 -6.12
N GLN A 45 -13.26 -2.96 -5.69
CA GLN A 45 -13.70 -1.75 -6.37
C GLN A 45 -13.11 -1.68 -7.78
N PHE A 46 -11.79 -1.85 -7.89
CA PHE A 46 -11.09 -1.93 -9.18
C PHE A 46 -11.69 -3.03 -10.07
N ALA A 47 -11.93 -4.22 -9.49
CA ALA A 47 -12.54 -5.34 -10.19
C ALA A 47 -13.98 -5.07 -10.63
N SER A 48 -14.72 -4.18 -9.97
CA SER A 48 -16.14 -3.90 -10.26
C SER A 48 -16.36 -2.70 -11.18
N ASP A 49 -15.37 -1.81 -11.33
CA ASP A 49 -15.49 -0.62 -12.18
C ASP A 49 -15.39 -1.01 -13.67
N PRO A 50 -16.45 -0.78 -14.48
CA PRO A 50 -16.43 -1.06 -15.91
C PRO A 50 -15.35 -0.26 -16.68
N ARG A 51 -14.88 0.87 -16.16
CA ARG A 51 -13.79 1.63 -16.77
C ARG A 51 -12.50 0.81 -16.88
N ASN A 52 -12.31 -0.11 -15.93
CA ASN A 52 -11.12 -0.96 -15.84
C ASN A 52 -11.18 -2.21 -16.75
N ASP A 53 -12.19 -2.35 -17.62
CA ASP A 53 -12.20 -3.39 -18.67
C ASP A 53 -11.21 -3.08 -19.82
N VAL A 54 -10.76 -1.82 -19.94
CA VAL A 54 -9.77 -1.44 -20.94
C VAL A 54 -8.41 -2.11 -20.61
N PRO A 55 -7.76 -2.79 -21.58
CA PRO A 55 -6.44 -3.36 -21.35
C PRO A 55 -5.44 -2.29 -20.89
N PHE A 56 -4.68 -2.62 -19.84
CA PHE A 56 -3.67 -1.78 -19.21
C PHE A 56 -4.19 -0.52 -18.49
N GLU A 57 -5.51 -0.37 -18.37
CA GLU A 57 -6.11 0.62 -17.47
C GLU A 57 -5.66 0.37 -16.04
N HIS A 58 -5.40 1.45 -15.32
CA HIS A 58 -4.80 1.37 -14.00
C HIS A 58 -5.15 2.56 -13.12
N ASP A 59 -5.09 2.32 -11.81
CA ASP A 59 -5.23 3.35 -10.78
C ASP A 59 -3.97 3.37 -9.91
N HIS A 60 -3.68 4.55 -9.34
CA HIS A 60 -2.57 4.79 -8.42
C HIS A 60 -3.13 5.04 -7.01
N TYR A 61 -2.47 4.48 -6.00
CA TYR A 61 -2.94 4.53 -4.62
C TYR A 61 -1.89 5.10 -3.66
N GLY A 62 -2.37 5.76 -2.60
CA GLY A 62 -1.57 6.38 -1.56
C GLY A 62 -0.94 7.72 -1.96
N PRO A 63 -0.28 8.40 -1.02
CA PRO A 63 0.13 9.80 -1.17
C PRO A 63 1.20 10.04 -2.23
N TYR A 64 1.94 9.00 -2.60
CA TYR A 64 2.96 9.09 -3.64
C TYR A 64 2.53 8.45 -4.95
N GLY A 65 1.38 7.74 -4.97
CA GLY A 65 0.86 7.08 -6.16
C GLY A 65 1.77 5.97 -6.71
N TYR A 66 2.68 5.41 -5.91
CA TYR A 66 3.61 4.36 -6.39
C TYR A 66 2.94 3.00 -6.52
N LEU A 67 1.96 2.73 -5.65
CA LEU A 67 1.21 1.49 -5.74
C LEU A 67 0.23 1.57 -6.89
N ARG A 68 0.48 0.81 -7.96
CA ARG A 68 -0.42 0.67 -9.11
C ARG A 68 -1.21 -0.63 -9.05
N ILE A 69 -2.47 -0.57 -9.46
CA ILE A 69 -3.27 -1.75 -9.82
C ILE A 69 -3.64 -1.63 -11.28
N MET A 70 -3.34 -2.64 -12.09
CA MET A 70 -3.51 -2.60 -13.54
C MET A 70 -4.29 -3.82 -14.06
N ASN A 71 -5.23 -3.57 -14.96
CA ASN A 71 -5.85 -4.64 -15.75
C ASN A 71 -4.85 -5.15 -16.80
N ASN A 72 -4.35 -6.37 -16.63
CA ASN A 72 -3.57 -7.08 -17.64
C ASN A 72 -4.34 -8.32 -18.08
N PRO A 73 -4.94 -8.34 -19.28
CA PRO A 73 -5.79 -9.46 -19.72
C PRO A 73 -5.08 -10.82 -19.81
N ASP A 74 -3.76 -10.82 -20.01
CA ASP A 74 -3.01 -12.02 -20.37
C ASP A 74 -2.25 -12.63 -19.19
N GLU A 75 -1.92 -11.82 -18.18
CA GLU A 75 -1.01 -12.22 -17.10
C GLU A 75 -1.44 -11.64 -15.76
N ARG A 76 -1.04 -12.32 -14.68
CA ARG A 76 -1.15 -11.80 -13.32
C ARG A 76 0.19 -11.88 -12.60
N GLY A 77 0.40 -10.95 -11.68
CA GLY A 77 1.58 -10.95 -10.82
C GLY A 77 1.87 -9.59 -10.19
N PHE A 78 3.07 -9.50 -9.65
CA PHE A 78 3.61 -8.33 -8.98
C PHE A 78 4.96 -7.99 -9.60
N ASN A 79 5.21 -6.70 -9.80
CA ASN A 79 6.50 -6.16 -10.25
C ASN A 79 6.84 -4.85 -9.53
N SER A 80 7.96 -4.21 -9.90
CA SER A 80 8.39 -2.93 -9.33
C SER A 80 7.38 -1.78 -9.49
N ASN A 81 6.43 -1.88 -10.41
CA ASN A 81 5.41 -0.85 -10.62
C ASN A 81 4.08 -1.16 -9.93
N GLY A 82 3.90 -2.33 -9.33
CA GLY A 82 2.69 -2.71 -8.61
C GLY A 82 2.09 -4.03 -9.06
N PHE A 83 0.76 -4.11 -9.05
CA PHE A 83 0.02 -5.36 -9.19
C PHE A 83 -0.76 -5.37 -10.50
N PHE A 84 -0.70 -6.50 -11.20
CA PHE A 84 -1.40 -6.67 -12.47
C PHE A 84 -2.09 -8.02 -12.52
N ALA A 85 -3.27 -8.06 -13.13
CA ALA A 85 -4.04 -9.28 -13.36
C ALA A 85 -5.19 -8.97 -14.33
N PRO A 86 -5.85 -9.97 -14.91
CA PRO A 86 -7.15 -9.75 -15.55
C PRO A 86 -8.10 -9.16 -14.50
N ARG A 87 -8.87 -8.13 -14.85
CA ARG A 87 -9.74 -7.41 -13.90
C ARG A 87 -10.53 -8.32 -12.94
N SER A 88 -11.09 -9.41 -13.46
CA SER A 88 -11.88 -10.36 -12.66
C SER A 88 -11.08 -11.10 -11.58
N GLU A 89 -9.77 -11.26 -11.75
CA GLU A 89 -8.89 -11.96 -10.80
C GLU A 89 -8.63 -11.13 -9.54
N PHE A 90 -8.76 -9.80 -9.58
CA PHE A 90 -8.56 -8.97 -8.38
C PHE A 90 -9.59 -9.24 -7.29
N SER A 91 -10.80 -9.69 -7.64
CA SER A 91 -11.77 -10.16 -6.63
C SER A 91 -11.26 -11.43 -5.92
N LYS A 92 -10.56 -12.33 -6.61
CA LYS A 92 -9.97 -13.52 -6.00
C LYS A 92 -8.82 -13.15 -5.07
N LEU A 93 -7.95 -12.22 -5.46
CA LEU A 93 -6.90 -11.72 -4.57
C LEU A 93 -7.50 -11.10 -3.29
N ALA A 94 -8.58 -10.31 -3.43
CA ALA A 94 -9.29 -9.74 -2.30
C ALA A 94 -9.86 -10.82 -1.36
N ASP A 95 -10.42 -11.90 -1.91
CA ASP A 95 -10.95 -13.01 -1.12
C ASP A 95 -9.84 -13.78 -0.38
N VAL A 96 -8.68 -13.98 -1.01
CA VAL A 96 -7.49 -14.56 -0.36
C VAL A 96 -7.03 -13.68 0.80
N ILE A 97 -6.93 -12.36 0.58
CA ILE A 97 -6.54 -11.41 1.63
C ILE A 97 -7.50 -11.49 2.82
N ASP A 98 -8.81 -11.41 2.58
CA ASP A 98 -9.80 -11.46 3.66
C ASP A 98 -9.74 -12.79 4.43
N SER A 99 -9.58 -13.91 3.72
CA SER A 99 -9.45 -15.22 4.35
C SER A 99 -8.19 -15.30 5.21
N ARG A 100 -7.04 -14.82 4.72
CA ARG A 100 -5.78 -14.85 5.46
C ARG A 100 -5.81 -13.89 6.66
N LEU A 101 -6.46 -12.74 6.53
CA LEU A 101 -6.61 -11.77 7.62
C LEU A 101 -7.55 -12.25 8.73
N ALA A 102 -8.61 -13.00 8.39
CA ALA A 102 -9.54 -13.56 9.37
C ALA A 102 -8.84 -14.46 10.41
N ASP A 103 -7.85 -15.24 9.98
CA ASP A 103 -7.10 -16.17 10.83
C ASP A 103 -5.82 -15.56 11.43
N SER A 104 -5.48 -14.34 11.04
CA SER A 104 -4.23 -13.68 11.45
C SER A 104 -4.31 -13.02 12.84
N GLN A 105 -3.15 -12.94 13.49
CA GLN A 105 -2.95 -12.19 14.74
C GLN A 105 -2.04 -10.98 14.51
N THR A 106 -2.07 -10.00 15.40
CA THR A 106 -1.08 -8.92 15.42
C THR A 106 0.35 -9.48 15.45
N GLY A 107 1.22 -8.92 14.62
CA GLY A 107 2.58 -9.39 14.39
C GLY A 107 2.71 -10.49 13.33
N SER A 108 1.61 -10.97 12.75
CA SER A 108 1.67 -11.97 11.67
C SER A 108 2.22 -11.37 10.39
N THR A 109 3.02 -12.17 9.70
CA THR A 109 3.44 -11.94 8.31
C THR A 109 2.74 -12.94 7.41
N ILE A 110 2.11 -12.47 6.34
CA ILE A 110 1.34 -13.27 5.39
C ILE A 110 1.95 -13.07 4.01
N ASP A 111 2.55 -14.12 3.43
CA ASP A 111 3.00 -14.10 2.04
C ASP A 111 1.88 -14.56 1.11
N LEU A 112 1.54 -13.72 0.13
CA LEU A 112 0.42 -13.95 -0.79
C LEU A 112 0.86 -14.42 -2.19
N SER A 113 2.16 -14.37 -2.48
CA SER A 113 2.72 -14.74 -3.78
C SER A 113 2.35 -16.17 -4.17
N GLY A 114 2.53 -17.13 -3.26
CA GLY A 114 2.20 -18.53 -3.50
C GLY A 114 0.71 -18.79 -3.73
N ASP A 115 -0.17 -17.97 -3.14
CA ASP A 115 -1.62 -18.14 -3.23
C ASP A 115 -2.22 -17.54 -4.51
N PHE A 116 -1.63 -16.44 -5.00
CA PHE A 116 -2.18 -15.70 -6.14
C PHE A 116 -1.38 -15.87 -7.43
N SER A 117 -0.06 -15.71 -7.37
CA SER A 117 0.80 -15.72 -8.55
C SER A 117 2.22 -16.16 -8.18
N PRO A 118 2.46 -17.49 -8.11
CA PRO A 118 3.71 -18.06 -7.57
C PRO A 118 4.94 -17.76 -8.43
N ASP A 119 4.75 -17.44 -9.71
CA ASP A 119 5.82 -17.13 -10.66
C ASP A 119 5.99 -15.60 -10.85
N SER A 120 5.46 -14.78 -9.95
CA SER A 120 5.61 -13.31 -10.01
C SER A 120 7.07 -12.90 -9.83
N GLU A 121 7.45 -11.81 -10.49
CA GLU A 121 8.78 -11.20 -10.34
C GLU A 121 9.02 -10.68 -8.91
N TYR A 122 7.96 -10.21 -8.26
CA TYR A 122 7.97 -9.69 -6.90
C TYR A 122 7.05 -10.50 -6.01
N GLU A 123 7.35 -10.50 -4.71
CA GLU A 123 6.48 -11.04 -3.67
C GLU A 123 5.53 -9.97 -3.13
N LEU A 124 4.37 -10.41 -2.63
CA LEU A 124 3.44 -9.57 -1.87
C LEU A 124 3.31 -10.10 -0.46
N ARG A 125 3.65 -9.27 0.52
CA ARG A 125 3.61 -9.56 1.95
C ARG A 125 2.67 -8.61 2.68
N LEU A 126 1.86 -9.15 3.58
CA LEU A 126 1.09 -8.37 4.54
C LEU A 126 1.71 -8.51 5.93
N ILE A 127 1.90 -7.39 6.63
CA ILE A 127 2.30 -7.35 8.04
C ILE A 127 1.13 -6.81 8.86
N VAL A 128 0.57 -7.66 9.71
CA VAL A 128 -0.59 -7.33 10.54
C VAL A 128 -0.14 -6.56 11.77
N ALA A 129 -0.36 -5.25 11.76
CA ALA A 129 -0.05 -4.34 12.85
C ALA A 129 -1.14 -4.33 13.94
N PRO A 130 -0.90 -3.72 15.11
CA PRO A 130 -1.93 -3.44 16.11
C PRO A 130 -3.10 -2.60 15.57
N ASP A 131 -4.26 -2.65 16.24
CA ASP A 131 -5.46 -1.93 15.79
C ASP A 131 -5.33 -0.40 15.83
N ASP A 132 -4.43 0.13 16.67
CA ASP A 132 -4.10 1.54 16.80
C ASP A 132 -2.93 1.98 15.90
N PHE A 133 -2.47 1.10 14.99
CA PHE A 133 -1.44 1.43 14.01
C PHE A 133 -1.88 2.61 13.13
N ASP A 134 -1.03 3.63 13.05
CA ASP A 134 -1.22 4.79 12.20
C ASP A 134 -0.28 4.70 10.98
N PRO A 135 -0.79 4.39 9.77
CA PRO A 135 0.04 4.26 8.58
C PRO A 135 0.76 5.57 8.22
N GLY A 136 0.17 6.73 8.54
CA GLY A 136 0.76 8.03 8.22
C GLY A 136 1.99 8.34 9.06
N LEU A 137 2.07 7.83 10.29
CA LEU A 137 3.24 8.00 11.16
C LEU A 137 4.35 6.99 10.88
N PHE A 138 4.08 5.96 10.07
CA PHE A 138 5.08 4.99 9.65
C PHE A 138 5.94 5.48 8.49
N ASP A 139 5.45 6.47 7.74
CA ASP A 139 6.14 7.08 6.60
C ASP A 139 7.47 7.77 7.00
N PRO A 140 8.61 7.42 6.37
CA PRO A 140 9.91 8.00 6.70
C PRO A 140 10.03 9.51 6.50
N TRP A 141 9.39 10.06 5.47
CA TRP A 141 9.40 11.50 5.21
C TRP A 141 8.58 12.24 6.26
N VAL A 142 7.38 11.72 6.61
CA VAL A 142 6.57 12.27 7.71
C VAL A 142 7.35 12.25 9.02
N GLN A 143 8.03 11.14 9.33
CA GLN A 143 8.86 11.04 10.53
C GLN A 143 9.99 12.07 10.54
N GLN A 144 10.61 12.34 9.39
CA GLN A 144 11.63 13.37 9.26
C GLN A 144 11.06 14.77 9.51
N GLU A 145 9.93 15.13 8.89
CA GLU A 145 9.30 16.44 9.07
C GLU A 145 8.83 16.68 10.51
N ILE A 146 8.35 15.64 11.21
CA ILE A 146 7.97 15.75 12.63
C ILE A 146 9.20 16.00 13.52
N ARG A 147 10.34 15.35 13.22
CA ARG A 147 11.58 15.48 14.00
C ARG A 147 12.29 16.80 13.73
N GLU A 148 12.30 17.23 12.48
CA GLU A 148 13.02 18.41 11.98
C GLU A 148 12.09 19.27 11.11
N PRO A 149 11.13 20.01 11.72
CA PRO A 149 10.20 20.82 10.94
C PRO A 149 10.97 21.86 10.12
N ARG A 150 10.69 21.97 8.82
CA ARG A 150 11.38 22.91 7.91
C ARG A 150 11.38 24.38 8.37
N ASP A 151 10.40 24.77 9.20
CA ASP A 151 10.31 26.12 9.79
C ASP A 151 11.25 26.34 11.01
N ALA A 152 12.04 25.35 11.41
CA ALA A 152 12.97 25.47 12.53
C ALA A 152 14.28 26.24 12.21
N TYR A 153 14.44 26.78 11.00
CA TYR A 153 15.58 27.65 10.68
C TYR A 153 15.49 28.97 11.46
N LYS A 154 16.18 29.05 12.60
CA LYS A 154 16.54 30.32 13.23
C LYS A 154 17.83 30.82 12.58
N PRO A 155 17.84 31.93 11.82
CA PRO A 155 19.08 32.50 11.37
C PRO A 155 19.98 32.81 12.58
N PRO A 156 21.30 32.60 12.49
CA PRO A 156 22.20 32.94 13.58
C PRO A 156 22.03 34.41 13.93
N ASN A 157 21.77 34.70 15.21
CA ASN A 157 21.62 36.04 15.74
C ASN A 157 22.79 36.92 15.28
N GLY A 158 22.54 37.75 14.26
CA GLY A 158 23.45 38.80 13.83
C GLY A 158 23.57 39.80 14.98
N LYS A 159 24.75 39.86 15.59
CA LYS A 159 25.07 40.90 16.56
C LYS A 159 25.01 42.26 15.85
N SER A 160 24.24 43.16 16.46
CA SER A 160 24.16 44.61 16.25
C SER A 160 25.53 45.29 16.26
#